data_AF-A0A0Q6G7Y9-F1
#
_entry.id   AF-A0A0Q6G7Y9-F1
#
_cell.length_a   1.000
_cell.length_b   1.000
_cell.length_c   1.000
_cell.angle_alpha   90.00
_cell.angle_beta   90.00
_cell.angle_gamma   90.00
#
_symmetry.space_group_name_H-M   'P 1'
#
loop_
_entity.id
_entity.type
_entity.pdbx_description
1 polymer ?
#
loop_
_entity_poly.entity_id
_entity_poly.type
_entity_poly.pdbx_seq_one_letter_code
_entity_poly.pdbx_strand_id
1 'polypeptide(L)'
;MPTVLEQRVRRVLATLTALALTAGLSLVGVLAPAQADPAAGTLSWGVKESFRSYIASPIAKGSVTVGGGATNNGTSYGFAQTATTFDGSTGLTTFAGSVNFTGHDGALDTTFENLRVRVDSPTAGVLVADARGKSFDTGGAYELLDVELATLALPAPQVDGDVSTWVSAPAALTAAGAQAFAGFYAAGSALDPVTFSVVTEAPAEPEPEPTTPDPEPTTPEPSPEPTEEPSPEPTTEPTPEPTDPPVATFEPAVSLFAADGTTPLASSSVALGDTIVVKGSGFDPAGNLAPAGARPPISAGNPAGTGVRQVRRHVEALCWCCVEHACRG
;
A
#
# COMPACT_ATOMS: atom_id res chain seq x y z
N MET A 1 11.67 70.40 0.66
CA MET A 1 12.09 70.45 2.08
C MET A 1 12.14 71.92 2.46
N PRO A 2 11.27 72.40 3.36
CA PRO A 2 11.25 72.06 4.80
C PRO A 2 9.82 71.69 5.27
N THR A 3 9.47 71.20 6.45
CA THR A 3 10.12 70.56 7.61
C THR A 3 9.01 69.82 8.38
N VAL A 4 9.38 68.72 9.02
CA VAL A 4 8.64 67.95 10.04
C VAL A 4 8.47 68.81 11.32
N LEU A 5 7.69 68.33 12.31
CA LEU A 5 7.64 68.74 13.75
C LEU A 5 6.67 69.93 14.05
N GLU A 6 5.74 69.97 15.03
CA GLU A 6 5.48 69.22 16.26
C GLU A 6 4.06 69.45 16.83
N GLN A 7 3.56 68.41 17.51
CA GLN A 7 2.82 68.38 18.79
C GLN A 7 1.76 69.45 19.13
N ARG A 8 0.51 69.01 19.40
CA ARG A 8 -0.31 69.49 20.54
C ARG A 8 -1.17 68.33 21.08
N VAL A 9 -0.80 67.79 22.24
CA VAL A 9 -1.39 68.05 23.58
C VAL A 9 -2.60 67.15 23.90
N ARG A 10 -2.38 66.27 24.89
CA ARG A 10 -3.34 65.44 25.61
C ARG A 10 -4.52 66.27 26.17
N ARG A 11 -5.74 65.77 26.03
CA ARG A 11 -6.79 65.89 27.07
C ARG A 11 -7.61 64.61 27.15
N VAL A 12 -7.52 63.99 28.32
CA VAL A 12 -8.37 62.90 28.81
C VAL A 12 -9.73 63.52 29.15
N LEU A 13 -10.82 62.95 28.64
CA LEU A 13 -12.13 63.02 29.27
C LEU A 13 -12.87 61.71 29.00
N ALA A 14 -13.04 60.95 30.09
CA ALA A 14 -13.90 59.77 30.14
C ALA A 14 -15.37 60.22 30.07
N THR A 15 -16.16 59.56 29.22
CA THR A 15 -17.62 59.55 29.32
C THR A 15 -18.09 58.10 29.18
N LEU A 16 -18.55 57.55 30.30
CA LEU A 16 -19.26 56.29 30.40
C LEU A 16 -20.66 56.48 29.81
N THR A 17 -20.98 55.78 28.73
CA THR A 17 -22.36 55.53 28.31
C THR A 17 -22.56 54.02 28.27
N ALA A 18 -23.32 53.52 29.23
CA ALA A 18 -23.79 52.15 29.26
C ALA A 18 -24.98 52.03 28.30
N LEU A 19 -24.84 51.21 27.26
CA LEU A 19 -25.95 50.75 26.44
C LEU A 19 -25.94 49.22 26.50
N ALA A 20 -26.87 48.67 27.28
CA ALA A 20 -27.17 47.25 27.26
C ALA A 20 -27.99 46.96 25.99
N LEU A 21 -27.37 46.28 25.03
CA LEU A 21 -28.06 45.65 23.91
C LEU A 21 -27.83 44.14 24.00
N THR A 22 -28.86 43.42 24.40
CA THR A 22 -28.96 41.97 24.33
C THR A 22 -29.05 41.55 22.85
N ALA A 23 -27.99 40.95 22.32
CA ALA A 23 -28.01 40.24 21.05
C ALA A 23 -27.48 38.82 21.29
N GLY A 24 -28.32 37.84 20.96
CA GLY A 24 -28.20 36.44 21.36
C GLY A 24 -26.86 35.79 21.04
N LEU A 25 -26.37 35.03 22.01
CA LEU A 25 -25.31 34.06 21.82
C LEU A 25 -25.85 32.96 20.90
N SER A 26 -25.70 33.13 19.59
CA SER A 26 -25.83 32.01 18.67
C SER A 26 -24.65 31.09 18.97
N LEU A 27 -24.90 29.99 19.70
CA LEU A 27 -24.06 28.81 19.60
C LEU A 27 -24.23 28.31 18.15
N VAL A 28 -23.50 28.92 17.22
CA VAL A 28 -23.14 28.22 16.00
C VAL A 28 -22.17 27.16 16.51
N GLY A 29 -22.67 25.95 16.69
CA GLY A 29 -21.81 24.80 16.84
C GLY A 29 -20.94 24.77 15.60
N VAL A 30 -19.74 25.34 15.69
CA VAL A 30 -18.65 24.97 14.81
C VAL A 30 -18.50 23.49 15.11
N LEU A 31 -19.03 22.64 14.22
CA LEU A 31 -18.59 21.28 14.16
C LEU A 31 -17.09 21.40 13.92
N ALA A 32 -16.31 21.23 14.99
CA ALA A 32 -14.92 20.91 14.84
C ALA A 32 -14.86 19.78 13.80
N PRO A 33 -13.95 19.84 12.81
CA PRO A 33 -13.79 18.70 11.92
C PRO A 33 -13.65 17.48 12.82
N ALA A 34 -14.46 16.44 12.57
CA ALA A 34 -14.40 15.20 13.32
C ALA A 34 -12.93 14.83 13.44
N GLN A 35 -12.38 15.00 14.64
CA GLN A 35 -11.00 14.66 14.90
C GLN A 35 -10.97 13.16 14.65
N ALA A 36 -10.10 12.72 13.74
CA ALA A 36 -9.91 11.31 13.45
C ALA A 36 -9.82 10.58 14.79
N ASP A 37 -10.73 9.63 14.98
CA ASP A 37 -10.75 8.84 16.19
C ASP A 37 -9.36 8.21 16.32
N PRO A 38 -8.59 8.47 17.40
CA PRO A 38 -7.24 7.94 17.53
C PRO A 38 -7.22 6.40 17.59
N ALA A 39 -8.40 5.76 17.70
CA ALA A 39 -8.62 4.33 17.59
C ALA A 39 -8.67 3.79 16.14
N ALA A 40 -8.62 4.65 15.11
CA ALA A 40 -8.59 4.25 13.71
C ALA A 40 -7.17 4.40 13.12
N GLY A 41 -6.76 3.46 12.26
CA GLY A 41 -5.47 3.54 11.56
C GLY A 41 -5.34 4.81 10.71
N THR A 42 -4.12 5.15 10.31
CA THR A 42 -3.83 6.40 9.62
C THR A 42 -2.85 6.20 8.46
N LEU A 43 -2.87 7.12 7.49
CA LEU A 43 -1.82 7.25 6.48
C LEU A 43 -1.38 8.71 6.44
N SER A 44 -0.07 8.94 6.44
CA SER A 44 0.58 10.24 6.32
C SER A 44 1.56 10.18 5.15
N TRP A 45 1.36 11.04 4.16
CA TRP A 45 2.18 11.05 2.95
C TRP A 45 2.31 12.46 2.38
N GLY A 46 3.53 12.84 1.99
CA GLY A 46 3.81 14.15 1.40
C GLY A 46 3.61 14.23 -0.12
N VAL A 47 3.35 13.11 -0.80
CA VAL A 47 3.47 13.00 -2.26
C VAL A 47 4.92 13.06 -2.71
N LYS A 48 5.48 14.26 -2.85
CA LYS A 48 6.88 14.50 -3.20
C LYS A 48 7.27 15.93 -2.84
N GLU A 49 8.33 16.12 -2.06
CA GLU A 49 8.75 17.45 -1.59
C GLU A 49 8.98 18.44 -2.73
N SER A 50 9.70 18.02 -3.78
CA SER A 50 9.97 18.92 -4.92
C SER A 50 8.72 19.25 -5.73
N PHE A 51 7.72 18.36 -5.76
CA PHE A 51 6.42 18.66 -6.37
C PHE A 51 5.65 19.69 -5.54
N ARG A 52 5.55 19.51 -4.21
CA ARG A 52 4.92 20.50 -3.33
C ARG A 52 5.61 21.86 -3.40
N SER A 53 6.95 21.86 -3.42
CA SER A 53 7.75 23.09 -3.55
C SER A 53 7.49 23.79 -4.87
N TYR A 54 7.33 23.03 -5.96
CA TYR A 54 6.96 23.56 -7.26
C TYR A 54 5.57 24.20 -7.23
N ILE A 55 4.56 23.51 -6.69
CA ILE A 55 3.19 24.02 -6.55
C ILE A 55 3.18 25.35 -5.78
N ALA A 56 3.93 25.44 -4.67
CA ALA A 56 4.03 26.65 -3.86
C ALA A 56 4.86 27.78 -4.50
N SER A 57 5.59 27.49 -5.59
CA SER A 57 6.51 28.45 -6.20
C SER A 57 5.79 29.56 -6.98
N PRO A 58 6.44 30.72 -7.21
CA PRO A 58 5.92 31.75 -8.11
C PRO A 58 5.76 31.31 -9.58
N ILE A 59 6.32 30.16 -9.97
CA ILE A 59 6.22 29.59 -11.31
C ILE A 59 4.86 28.92 -11.47
N ALA A 60 4.51 27.99 -10.58
CA ALA A 60 3.23 27.30 -10.66
C ALA A 60 2.08 28.16 -10.11
N LYS A 61 2.36 29.05 -9.14
CA LYS A 61 1.33 29.85 -8.43
C LYS A 61 0.16 28.98 -7.97
N GLY A 62 0.51 27.80 -7.48
CA GLY A 62 -0.44 26.74 -7.23
C GLY A 62 -1.07 26.81 -5.84
N SER A 63 -1.97 25.87 -5.61
CA SER A 63 -2.61 25.68 -4.32
C SER A 63 -2.82 24.20 -4.04
N VAL A 64 -2.95 23.87 -2.76
CA VAL A 64 -3.29 22.52 -2.30
C VAL A 64 -4.57 22.59 -1.50
N THR A 65 -5.52 21.74 -1.85
CA THR A 65 -6.77 21.58 -1.11
C THR A 65 -6.93 20.13 -0.69
N VAL A 66 -7.46 19.90 0.51
CA VAL A 66 -7.78 18.57 1.02
C VAL A 66 -9.30 18.43 1.18
N GLY A 67 -9.80 17.22 0.99
CA GLY A 67 -11.22 16.90 1.03
C GLY A 67 -11.48 15.53 1.66
N GLY A 68 -12.75 15.20 1.89
CA GLY A 68 -13.17 13.87 2.36
C GLY A 68 -12.59 13.44 3.71
N GLY A 69 -12.28 14.40 4.60
CA GLY A 69 -11.69 14.13 5.92
C GLY A 69 -10.16 14.12 5.94
N ALA A 70 -9.48 14.30 4.80
CA ALA A 70 -8.04 14.46 4.79
C ALA A 70 -7.60 15.77 5.48
N THR A 71 -6.42 15.72 6.10
CA THR A 71 -5.80 16.87 6.78
C THR A 71 -4.55 17.33 6.04
N ASN A 72 -4.19 18.61 6.17
CA ASN A 72 -2.97 19.16 5.61
C ASN A 72 -2.08 19.69 6.76
N ASN A 73 -0.92 19.06 6.95
CA ASN A 73 0.04 19.39 7.99
C ASN A 73 1.21 20.26 7.46
N GLY A 74 1.05 20.86 6.28
CA GLY A 74 2.05 21.68 5.60
C GLY A 74 3.03 20.87 4.74
N THR A 75 3.63 19.82 5.30
CA THR A 75 4.57 18.95 4.57
C THR A 75 4.03 17.56 4.26
N SER A 76 2.93 17.14 4.89
CA SER A 76 2.25 15.88 4.62
C SER A 76 0.74 16.02 4.71
N TYR A 77 0.05 15.04 4.13
CA TYR A 77 -1.41 14.92 4.17
C TYR A 77 -1.79 13.68 4.96
N GLY A 78 -2.72 13.84 5.89
CA GLY A 78 -3.21 12.77 6.77
C GLY A 78 -4.54 12.23 6.28
N PHE A 79 -4.69 10.90 6.27
CA PHE A 79 -5.88 10.17 5.83
C PHE A 79 -6.25 9.12 6.89
N ALA A 80 -7.53 8.98 7.20
CA ALA A 80 -8.01 8.04 8.22
C ALA A 80 -8.38 6.69 7.59
N GLN A 81 -8.05 5.58 8.26
CA GLN A 81 -8.46 4.24 7.84
C GLN A 81 -9.99 4.14 7.82
N THR A 82 -10.51 3.44 6.81
CA THR A 82 -11.95 3.19 6.64
C THR A 82 -12.29 1.71 6.53
N ALA A 83 -11.37 0.91 6.01
CA ALA A 83 -11.53 -0.54 5.88
C ALA A 83 -10.16 -1.20 5.83
N THR A 84 -10.07 -2.44 6.29
CA THR A 84 -8.87 -3.25 6.11
C THR A 84 -9.21 -4.72 5.93
N THR A 85 -8.38 -5.40 5.15
CA THR A 85 -8.31 -6.87 5.03
C THR A 85 -6.98 -7.40 5.54
N PHE A 86 -6.18 -6.54 6.18
CA PHE A 86 -4.88 -6.91 6.71
C PHE A 86 -5.04 -7.93 7.84
N ASP A 87 -4.34 -9.06 7.73
CA ASP A 87 -4.44 -10.19 8.66
C ASP A 87 -3.26 -10.29 9.64
N GLY A 88 -2.42 -9.25 9.69
CA GLY A 88 -1.15 -9.26 10.43
C GLY A 88 0.05 -9.62 9.55
N SER A 89 -0.15 -10.11 8.33
CA SER A 89 0.92 -10.43 7.38
C SER A 89 0.74 -9.74 6.03
N THR A 90 -0.43 -9.87 5.42
CA THR A 90 -0.74 -9.31 4.10
C THR A 90 -2.15 -8.72 4.08
N GLY A 91 -2.45 -7.90 3.08
CA GLY A 91 -3.79 -7.40 2.86
C GLY A 91 -3.84 -5.97 2.37
N LEU A 92 -5.05 -5.44 2.25
CA LEU A 92 -5.33 -4.11 1.70
C LEU A 92 -6.04 -3.25 2.74
N THR A 93 -5.48 -2.08 3.04
CA THR A 93 -6.09 -1.06 3.91
C THR A 93 -6.50 0.16 3.07
N THR A 94 -7.73 0.64 3.27
CA THR A 94 -8.30 1.80 2.56
C THR A 94 -8.40 3.01 3.48
N PHE A 95 -8.06 4.18 2.96
CA PHE A 95 -8.05 5.44 3.70
C PHE A 95 -8.99 6.47 3.06
N ALA A 96 -9.73 7.20 3.91
CA ALA A 96 -10.60 8.29 3.50
C ALA A 96 -9.83 9.55 3.15
N GLY A 97 -10.37 10.28 2.18
CA GLY A 97 -9.97 11.64 1.85
C GLY A 97 -9.27 11.76 0.52
N SER A 98 -8.98 13.02 0.19
CA SER A 98 -8.37 13.39 -1.08
C SER A 98 -7.44 14.58 -0.89
N VAL A 99 -6.42 14.68 -1.74
CA VAL A 99 -5.58 15.86 -1.88
C VAL A 99 -5.55 16.29 -3.33
N ASN A 100 -5.90 17.56 -3.59
CA ASN A 100 -5.90 18.17 -4.92
C ASN A 100 -4.83 19.26 -4.99
N PHE A 101 -4.06 19.22 -6.08
CA PHE A 101 -3.02 20.17 -6.41
C PHE A 101 -3.42 20.91 -7.68
N THR A 102 -3.42 22.24 -7.62
CA THR A 102 -3.62 23.09 -8.78
C THR A 102 -2.43 23.99 -9.01
N GLY A 103 -2.22 24.43 -10.25
CA GLY A 103 -1.20 25.38 -10.67
C GLY A 103 -1.43 25.88 -12.08
N HIS A 104 -0.66 26.87 -12.50
CA HIS A 104 -0.74 27.50 -13.84
C HIS A 104 -2.16 27.93 -14.19
N ASP A 105 -2.80 28.68 -13.29
CA ASP A 105 -4.18 29.15 -13.45
C ASP A 105 -5.19 28.02 -13.73
N GLY A 106 -4.92 26.82 -13.18
CA GLY A 106 -5.76 25.63 -13.29
C GLY A 106 -5.43 24.69 -14.47
N ALA A 107 -4.35 24.97 -15.21
CA ALA A 107 -3.85 24.06 -16.25
C ALA A 107 -3.17 22.82 -15.65
N LEU A 108 -2.49 22.96 -14.50
CA LEU A 108 -2.13 21.83 -13.65
C LEU A 108 -3.29 21.61 -12.68
N ASP A 109 -3.86 20.41 -12.69
CA ASP A 109 -4.92 19.98 -11.79
C ASP A 109 -4.82 18.47 -11.61
N THR A 110 -4.43 18.03 -10.41
CA THR A 110 -4.25 16.61 -10.09
C THR A 110 -4.79 16.35 -8.69
N THR A 111 -5.74 15.42 -8.59
CA THR A 111 -6.28 14.90 -7.34
C THR A 111 -5.79 13.48 -7.13
N PHE A 112 -5.31 13.19 -5.93
CA PHE A 112 -5.15 11.83 -5.42
C PHE A 112 -6.24 11.53 -4.40
N GLU A 113 -6.94 10.42 -4.57
CA GLU A 113 -8.01 9.96 -3.68
C GLU A 113 -8.09 8.42 -3.67
N ASN A 114 -8.99 7.87 -2.86
CA ASN A 114 -9.16 6.42 -2.71
C ASN A 114 -7.83 5.71 -2.40
N LEU A 115 -7.05 6.33 -1.49
CA LEU A 115 -5.73 5.86 -1.12
C LEU A 115 -5.85 4.52 -0.42
N ARG A 116 -5.01 3.59 -0.84
CA ARG A 116 -4.91 2.25 -0.27
C ARG A 116 -3.46 1.85 -0.11
N VAL A 117 -3.17 1.10 0.95
CA VAL A 117 -1.88 0.44 1.12
C VAL A 117 -2.10 -1.05 1.07
N ARG A 118 -1.45 -1.71 0.12
CA ARG A 118 -1.39 -3.16 0.00
C ARG A 118 -0.08 -3.65 0.61
N VAL A 119 -0.15 -4.51 1.62
CA VAL A 119 1.01 -5.21 2.18
C VAL A 119 1.09 -6.57 1.50
N ASP A 120 2.19 -6.84 0.82
CA ASP A 120 2.41 -8.07 0.04
C ASP A 120 3.32 -9.07 0.77
N SER A 121 4.22 -8.56 1.60
CA SER A 121 5.14 -9.36 2.40
C SER A 121 5.65 -8.52 3.58
N PRO A 122 6.44 -9.10 4.51
CA PRO A 122 7.02 -8.36 5.62
C PRO A 122 7.88 -7.14 5.21
N THR A 123 8.39 -7.11 3.98
CA THR A 123 9.32 -6.07 3.50
C THR A 123 8.82 -5.33 2.27
N ALA A 124 7.66 -5.69 1.73
CA ALA A 124 7.16 -5.13 0.48
C ALA A 124 5.67 -4.78 0.55
N GLY A 125 5.32 -3.65 -0.03
CA GLY A 125 3.93 -3.24 -0.24
C GLY A 125 3.80 -2.29 -1.43
N VAL A 126 2.59 -1.81 -1.65
CA VAL A 126 2.23 -0.90 -2.74
C VAL A 126 1.28 0.17 -2.21
N LEU A 127 1.60 1.43 -2.49
CA LEU A 127 0.65 2.54 -2.37
C LEU A 127 -0.19 2.58 -3.64
N VAL A 128 -1.50 2.41 -3.49
CA VAL A 128 -2.49 2.46 -4.56
C VAL A 128 -3.32 3.72 -4.40
N ALA A 129 -3.66 4.39 -5.50
CA ALA A 129 -4.54 5.56 -5.48
C ALA A 129 -5.29 5.71 -6.81
N ASP A 130 -6.40 6.42 -6.77
CA ASP A 130 -7.01 6.99 -7.96
C ASP A 130 -6.37 8.38 -8.20
N ALA A 131 -6.04 8.66 -9.45
CA ALA A 131 -5.48 9.93 -9.90
C ALA A 131 -6.33 10.53 -11.01
N ARG A 132 -6.88 11.72 -10.78
CA ARG A 132 -7.76 12.39 -11.73
C ARG A 132 -7.49 13.89 -11.80
N GLY A 133 -7.85 14.51 -12.91
CA GLY A 133 -7.75 15.96 -13.05
C GLY A 133 -7.66 16.38 -14.50
N LYS A 134 -6.85 17.41 -14.79
CA LYS A 134 -6.60 17.91 -16.14
C LYS A 134 -5.16 17.65 -16.54
N SER A 135 -5.00 17.08 -17.74
CA SER A 135 -3.70 16.87 -18.37
C SER A 135 -3.08 18.23 -18.68
N PHE A 136 -1.87 18.47 -18.18
CA PHE A 136 -1.15 19.72 -18.40
C PHE A 136 -0.89 19.98 -19.90
N ASP A 137 -0.60 18.94 -20.68
CA ASP A 137 -0.24 19.07 -22.10
C ASP A 137 -1.45 19.28 -23.01
N THR A 138 -2.57 18.62 -22.71
CA THR A 138 -3.75 18.60 -23.59
C THR A 138 -4.90 19.47 -23.07
N GLY A 139 -4.88 19.85 -21.79
CA GLY A 139 -6.00 20.49 -21.09
C GLY A 139 -7.22 19.58 -20.88
N GLY A 140 -7.20 18.35 -21.40
CA GLY A 140 -8.28 17.39 -21.30
C GLY A 140 -8.36 16.75 -19.91
N ALA A 141 -9.56 16.38 -19.48
CA ALA A 141 -9.74 15.60 -18.26
C ALA A 141 -9.09 14.21 -18.41
N TYR A 142 -8.51 13.72 -17.32
CA TYR A 142 -8.02 12.35 -17.21
C TYR A 142 -8.49 11.71 -15.91
N GLU A 143 -8.57 10.39 -15.93
CA GLU A 143 -8.86 9.55 -14.78
C GLU A 143 -8.04 8.26 -14.90
N LEU A 144 -7.27 7.96 -13.86
CA LEU A 144 -6.51 6.74 -13.69
C LEU A 144 -6.97 6.12 -12.38
N LEU A 145 -7.65 4.97 -12.47
CA LEU A 145 -8.18 4.27 -11.31
C LEU A 145 -7.25 3.13 -10.90
N ASP A 146 -7.24 2.82 -9.60
CA ASP A 146 -6.51 1.69 -9.03
C ASP A 146 -5.02 1.68 -9.42
N VAL A 147 -4.42 2.86 -9.51
CA VAL A 147 -3.02 2.99 -9.90
C VAL A 147 -2.15 2.49 -8.77
N GLU A 148 -1.36 1.43 -9.02
CA GLU A 148 -0.21 1.10 -8.20
C GLU A 148 0.80 2.23 -8.30
N LEU A 149 0.63 3.26 -7.49
CA LEU A 149 1.30 4.54 -7.61
C LEU A 149 2.78 4.40 -7.26
N ALA A 150 3.07 3.70 -6.16
CA ALA A 150 4.44 3.49 -5.70
C ALA A 150 4.62 2.10 -5.08
N THR A 151 5.78 1.49 -5.30
CA THR A 151 6.23 0.37 -4.46
C THR A 151 6.76 0.93 -3.14
N LEU A 152 6.53 0.17 -2.07
CA LEU A 152 6.95 0.51 -0.71
C LEU A 152 7.96 -0.52 -0.23
N ALA A 153 9.12 -0.06 0.23
CA ALA A 153 10.03 -0.87 1.02
C ALA A 153 9.58 -0.78 2.49
N LEU A 154 8.97 -1.84 3.01
CA LEU A 154 8.41 -1.81 4.35
C LEU A 154 9.50 -2.08 5.40
N PRO A 155 9.68 -1.18 6.38
CA PRO A 155 10.43 -1.52 7.58
C PRO A 155 9.64 -2.53 8.43
N ALA A 156 10.30 -3.12 9.43
CA ALA A 156 9.57 -3.89 10.44
C ALA A 156 8.54 -2.99 11.13
N PRO A 157 7.25 -3.40 11.22
CA PRO A 157 6.24 -2.61 11.89
C PRO A 157 6.48 -2.56 13.40
N GLN A 158 6.11 -1.44 14.01
CA GLN A 158 5.89 -1.36 15.44
C GLN A 158 4.47 -1.88 15.74
N VAL A 159 4.37 -2.93 16.55
CA VAL A 159 3.09 -3.55 16.89
C VAL A 159 2.75 -3.24 18.34
N ASP A 160 1.53 -2.72 18.57
CA ASP A 160 0.95 -2.46 19.88
C ASP A 160 -0.53 -2.90 19.88
N GLY A 161 -0.81 -4.04 20.53
CA GLY A 161 -2.11 -4.70 20.43
C GLY A 161 -2.49 -4.99 18.97
N ASP A 162 -3.67 -4.51 18.57
CA ASP A 162 -4.21 -4.67 17.22
C ASP A 162 -3.72 -3.60 16.22
N VAL A 163 -2.75 -2.77 16.64
CA VAL A 163 -2.22 -1.68 15.81
C VAL A 163 -0.83 -2.04 15.29
N SER A 164 -0.70 -2.12 13.97
CA SER A 164 0.59 -2.24 13.28
C SER A 164 0.96 -0.91 12.63
N THR A 165 2.15 -0.38 12.91
CA THR A 165 2.61 0.93 12.42
C THR A 165 3.92 0.82 11.65
N TRP A 166 3.93 1.29 10.40
CA TRP A 166 5.12 1.42 9.56
C TRP A 166 5.51 2.88 9.49
N VAL A 167 6.74 3.19 9.92
CA VAL A 167 7.26 4.56 9.95
C VAL A 167 8.19 4.78 8.78
N SER A 168 7.92 5.81 7.98
CA SER A 168 8.80 6.27 6.91
C SER A 168 9.19 5.19 5.90
N ALA A 169 8.23 4.36 5.45
CA ALA A 169 8.46 3.37 4.40
C ALA A 169 8.88 4.06 3.09
N PRO A 170 10.10 3.81 2.55
CA PRO A 170 10.52 4.41 1.29
C PRO A 170 9.58 4.05 0.14
N ALA A 171 9.18 5.07 -0.62
CA ALA A 171 8.27 4.93 -1.74
C ALA A 171 8.98 5.22 -3.07
N ALA A 172 8.90 4.29 -4.02
CA ALA A 172 9.43 4.44 -5.37
C ALA A 172 8.30 4.44 -6.39
N LEU A 173 8.20 5.50 -7.20
CA LEU A 173 7.16 5.67 -8.20
C LEU A 173 7.18 4.53 -9.22
N THR A 174 6.03 3.93 -9.52
CA THR A 174 5.96 2.89 -10.56
C THR A 174 5.86 3.50 -11.96
N ALA A 175 5.96 2.66 -13.00
CA ALA A 175 5.67 3.09 -14.37
C ALA A 175 4.21 3.52 -14.58
N ALA A 176 3.26 2.93 -13.84
CA ALA A 176 1.86 3.35 -13.87
C ALA A 176 1.69 4.68 -13.14
N GLY A 177 2.30 4.82 -11.96
CA GLY A 177 2.30 6.04 -11.16
C GLY A 177 2.90 7.24 -11.90
N ALA A 178 3.93 7.04 -12.72
CA ALA A 178 4.51 8.10 -13.56
C ALA A 178 3.46 8.81 -14.43
N GLN A 179 2.43 8.10 -14.91
CA GLN A 179 1.36 8.69 -15.72
C GLN A 179 0.48 9.65 -14.92
N ALA A 180 0.30 9.42 -13.61
CA ALA A 180 -0.42 10.33 -12.71
C ALA A 180 0.27 11.68 -12.56
N PHE A 181 1.59 11.74 -12.83
CA PHE A 181 2.39 12.96 -12.90
C PHE A 181 2.70 13.35 -14.35
N ALA A 182 1.84 13.00 -15.31
CA ALA A 182 2.01 13.30 -16.74
C ALA A 182 3.37 12.86 -17.33
N GLY A 183 4.06 11.90 -16.72
CA GLY A 183 5.38 11.46 -17.14
C GLY A 183 6.54 12.38 -16.76
N PHE A 184 6.32 13.45 -15.98
CA PHE A 184 7.38 14.35 -15.52
C PHE A 184 8.41 13.65 -14.61
N TYR A 185 8.03 12.55 -13.97
CA TYR A 185 8.90 11.72 -13.16
C TYR A 185 9.00 10.32 -13.76
N ALA A 186 10.23 9.81 -13.87
CA ALA A 186 10.47 8.46 -14.35
C ALA A 186 10.06 7.42 -13.30
N ALA A 187 9.75 6.19 -13.75
CA ALA A 187 9.63 5.04 -12.86
C ALA A 187 10.92 4.87 -12.02
N GLY A 188 10.77 4.42 -10.78
CA GLY A 188 11.84 4.34 -9.79
C GLY A 188 12.18 5.68 -9.12
N SER A 189 11.59 6.79 -9.54
CA SER A 189 11.79 8.08 -8.86
C SER A 189 11.36 7.98 -7.40
N ALA A 190 12.22 8.41 -6.48
CA ALA A 190 11.88 8.50 -5.08
C ALA A 190 10.73 9.50 -4.86
N LEU A 191 9.71 9.05 -4.15
CA LEU A 191 8.64 9.88 -3.59
C LEU A 191 8.93 10.15 -2.11
N ASP A 192 8.09 10.96 -1.49
CA ASP A 192 8.17 11.09 -0.03
C ASP A 192 7.80 9.75 0.61
N PRO A 193 8.49 9.35 1.69
CA PRO A 193 8.20 8.09 2.37
C PRO A 193 6.78 8.14 2.97
N VAL A 194 6.19 6.96 3.11
CA VAL A 194 4.83 6.79 3.65
C VAL A 194 4.92 6.32 5.10
N THR A 195 4.23 7.00 6.00
CA THR A 195 4.01 6.52 7.36
C THR A 195 2.54 6.12 7.47
N PHE A 196 2.26 4.90 7.91
CA PHE A 196 0.88 4.44 8.07
C PHE A 196 0.73 3.48 9.24
N SER A 197 -0.46 3.46 9.83
CA SER A 197 -0.89 2.49 10.82
C SER A 197 -2.15 1.79 10.34
N VAL A 198 -2.23 0.50 10.64
CA VAL A 198 -3.40 -0.34 10.39
C VAL A 198 -3.88 -0.84 11.74
N VAL A 199 -5.16 -0.60 12.01
CA VAL A 199 -5.87 -1.21 13.13
C VAL A 199 -6.63 -2.39 12.56
N THR A 200 -6.24 -3.61 12.91
CA THR A 200 -7.05 -4.80 12.63
C THR A 200 -8.21 -4.80 13.60
N GLU A 201 -9.45 -4.98 13.12
CA GLU A 201 -10.55 -5.17 14.05
C GLU A 201 -10.24 -6.42 14.88
N ALA A 202 -10.28 -6.30 16.22
CA ALA A 202 -10.08 -7.43 17.10
C ALA A 202 -11.03 -8.55 16.66
N PRO A 203 -10.58 -9.81 16.59
CA PRO A 203 -11.51 -10.92 16.43
C PRO A 203 -12.60 -10.76 17.49
N ALA A 204 -13.87 -10.90 17.11
CA ALA A 204 -14.95 -10.93 18.09
C ALA A 204 -14.53 -11.90 19.20
N GLU A 205 -14.40 -11.39 20.43
CA GLU A 205 -14.10 -12.21 21.60
C GLU A 205 -15.08 -13.38 21.58
N PRO A 206 -14.64 -14.65 21.72
CA PRO A 206 -15.55 -15.77 21.70
C PRO A 206 -16.64 -15.50 22.72
N GLU A 207 -17.90 -15.48 22.25
CA GLU A 207 -19.07 -15.33 23.10
C GLU A 207 -18.93 -16.38 24.22
N PRO A 208 -19.03 -16.01 25.51
CA PRO A 208 -18.73 -16.93 26.60
C PRO A 208 -19.57 -18.20 26.40
N GLU A 209 -18.89 -19.35 26.30
CA GLU A 209 -19.58 -20.63 26.23
C GLU A 209 -20.57 -20.71 27.40
N PRO A 210 -21.82 -21.15 27.16
CA PRO A 210 -22.78 -21.29 28.24
C PRO A 210 -22.21 -22.25 29.28
N THR A 211 -21.91 -21.71 30.46
CA THR A 211 -21.44 -22.49 31.60
C THR A 211 -22.58 -23.38 32.07
N THR A 212 -22.51 -24.65 31.70
CA THR A 212 -23.27 -25.72 32.36
C THR A 212 -22.82 -25.77 33.83
N PRO A 213 -23.72 -25.76 34.82
CA PRO A 213 -23.32 -25.80 36.23
C PRO A 213 -22.69 -27.16 36.57
N ASP A 214 -21.54 -27.08 37.25
CA ASP A 214 -20.72 -28.16 37.80
C ASP A 214 -21.49 -28.93 38.91
N PRO A 215 -21.52 -30.28 38.91
CA PRO A 215 -22.06 -31.06 40.03
C PRO A 215 -21.07 -31.17 41.20
N GLU A 216 -21.60 -31.00 42.41
CA GLU A 216 -20.91 -31.04 43.72
C GLU A 216 -19.93 -32.20 43.97
N PRO A 217 -18.97 -32.03 44.91
CA PRO A 217 -17.84 -32.94 45.11
C PRO A 217 -18.18 -34.12 46.03
N THR A 218 -17.69 -35.32 45.69
CA THR A 218 -17.64 -36.47 46.62
C THR A 218 -16.20 -36.83 47.01
N THR A 219 -16.06 -37.01 48.32
CA THR A 219 -14.90 -37.30 49.19
C THR A 219 -14.07 -38.55 48.77
N PRO A 220 -12.75 -38.61 49.09
CA PRO A 220 -11.86 -39.73 48.72
C PRO A 220 -11.70 -40.80 49.81
N GLU A 221 -11.36 -42.04 49.42
CA GLU A 221 -10.75 -43.09 50.27
C GLU A 221 -9.85 -44.02 49.39
N PRO A 222 -8.93 -44.84 49.96
CA PRO A 222 -7.55 -44.90 49.50
C PRO A 222 -7.13 -46.23 48.84
N SER A 223 -5.89 -46.16 48.29
CA SER A 223 -4.96 -47.18 47.77
C SER A 223 -5.04 -48.59 48.39
N PRO A 224 -4.66 -49.65 47.64
CA PRO A 224 -3.24 -50.07 47.65
C PRO A 224 -2.67 -50.50 46.29
N GLU A 225 -1.36 -50.25 46.10
CA GLU A 225 -0.47 -50.88 45.11
C GLU A 225 -0.28 -52.39 45.39
N PRO A 226 0.20 -53.19 44.42
CA PRO A 226 1.66 -53.36 44.34
C PRO A 226 2.26 -53.51 42.92
N THR A 227 3.45 -52.93 42.77
CA THR A 227 4.69 -53.55 42.24
C THR A 227 4.65 -54.31 40.91
N GLU A 228 5.25 -53.71 39.87
CA GLU A 228 6.05 -54.45 38.90
C GLU A 228 7.40 -53.73 38.63
N GLU A 229 8.47 -54.51 38.72
CA GLU A 229 9.89 -54.19 38.47
C GLU A 229 10.22 -54.31 36.96
N PRO A 230 11.46 -53.96 36.51
CA PRO A 230 11.67 -53.17 35.30
C PRO A 230 11.97 -54.00 34.05
N SER A 231 11.82 -53.38 32.87
CA SER A 231 12.28 -53.93 31.59
C SER A 231 12.92 -52.84 30.73
N PRO A 232 14.01 -53.12 30.01
CA PRO A 232 15.14 -52.21 29.84
C PRO A 232 15.02 -51.23 28.67
N GLU A 233 15.79 -50.14 28.80
CA GLU A 233 16.02 -49.10 27.79
C GLU A 233 16.60 -49.68 26.48
N PRO A 234 16.13 -49.26 25.29
CA PRO A 234 16.89 -49.44 24.08
C PRO A 234 17.95 -48.34 23.96
N THR A 235 19.21 -48.76 23.87
CA THR A 235 20.32 -47.97 23.38
C THR A 235 20.08 -47.58 21.92
N THR A 236 19.87 -46.30 21.64
CA THR A 236 19.94 -45.76 20.26
C THR A 236 21.38 -45.37 19.96
N GLU A 237 22.01 -46.12 19.06
CA GLU A 237 23.25 -45.74 18.37
C GLU A 237 23.07 -44.39 17.64
N PRO A 238 24.15 -43.58 17.48
CA PRO A 238 24.10 -42.40 16.66
C PRO A 238 23.90 -42.79 15.20
N THR A 239 22.79 -42.33 14.63
CA THR A 239 22.51 -42.37 13.18
C THR A 239 23.55 -41.50 12.47
N PRO A 240 24.20 -41.98 11.39
CA PRO A 240 25.12 -41.16 10.61
C PRO A 240 24.36 -40.00 9.95
N GLU A 241 24.95 -38.82 10.05
CA GLU A 241 24.52 -37.58 9.41
C GLU A 241 24.28 -37.81 7.90
N PRO A 242 23.08 -37.50 7.36
CA PRO A 242 22.84 -37.65 5.94
C PRO A 242 23.75 -36.66 5.21
N THR A 243 24.59 -37.19 4.32
CA THR A 243 25.31 -36.37 3.34
C THR A 243 24.27 -35.67 2.46
N ASP A 244 24.19 -34.34 2.57
CA ASP A 244 23.30 -33.53 1.75
C ASP A 244 23.52 -33.86 0.26
N PRO A 245 22.47 -34.25 -0.47
CA PRO A 245 22.58 -34.44 -1.91
C PRO A 245 22.96 -33.10 -2.58
N PRO A 246 23.64 -33.13 -3.73
CA PRO A 246 24.00 -31.91 -4.44
C PRO A 246 22.74 -31.10 -4.76
N VAL A 247 22.71 -29.86 -4.29
CA VAL A 247 21.63 -28.91 -4.57
C VAL A 247 21.56 -28.71 -6.08
N ALA A 248 20.39 -28.99 -6.68
CA ALA A 248 20.17 -28.74 -8.10
C ALA A 248 20.30 -27.25 -8.41
N THR A 249 21.15 -26.90 -9.39
CA THR A 249 21.30 -25.53 -9.89
C THR A 249 20.36 -25.31 -11.08
N PHE A 250 19.53 -24.27 -10.99
CA PHE A 250 18.58 -23.86 -12.03
C PHE A 250 19.10 -22.59 -12.71
N GLU A 251 19.27 -22.62 -14.04
CA GLU A 251 19.75 -21.49 -14.85
C GLU A 251 18.63 -21.00 -15.79
N PRO A 252 17.77 -20.08 -15.34
CA PRO A 252 16.62 -19.64 -16.12
C PRO A 252 17.03 -18.83 -17.35
N ALA A 253 16.46 -19.16 -18.51
CA ALA A 253 16.65 -18.44 -19.76
C ALA A 253 15.31 -18.23 -20.49
N VAL A 254 15.17 -17.09 -21.16
CA VAL A 254 13.98 -16.74 -21.97
C VAL A 254 14.42 -16.34 -23.37
N SER A 255 13.69 -16.82 -24.38
CA SER A 255 13.90 -16.54 -25.80
C SER A 255 12.62 -16.06 -26.47
N LEU A 256 12.75 -15.07 -27.36
CA LEU A 256 11.64 -14.45 -28.08
C LEU A 256 11.66 -14.83 -29.56
N PHE A 257 10.50 -15.16 -30.10
CA PHE A 257 10.30 -15.55 -31.49
C PHE A 257 9.13 -14.78 -32.11
N ALA A 258 9.11 -14.66 -33.44
CA ALA A 258 8.00 -14.10 -34.18
C ALA A 258 6.74 -14.98 -34.03
N ALA A 259 5.63 -14.54 -34.61
CA ALA A 259 4.34 -15.26 -34.57
C ALA A 259 4.43 -16.71 -35.09
N ASP A 260 5.43 -17.04 -35.91
CA ASP A 260 5.69 -18.40 -36.41
C ASP A 260 6.28 -19.36 -35.36
N GLY A 261 6.71 -18.84 -34.21
CA GLY A 261 7.33 -19.63 -33.14
C GLY A 261 8.72 -20.18 -33.45
N THR A 262 9.33 -19.81 -34.58
CA THR A 262 10.63 -20.33 -35.03
C THR A 262 11.64 -19.23 -35.37
N THR A 263 11.20 -18.05 -35.80
CA THR A 263 12.08 -16.94 -36.16
C THR A 263 12.49 -16.17 -34.90
N PRO A 264 13.78 -16.15 -34.50
CA PRO A 264 14.21 -15.47 -33.28
C PRO A 264 14.15 -13.95 -33.43
N LEU A 265 13.58 -13.26 -32.44
CA LEU A 265 13.44 -11.80 -32.47
C LEU A 265 14.64 -11.05 -31.88
N ALA A 266 15.46 -11.66 -31.03
CA ALA A 266 16.70 -11.09 -30.46
C ALA A 266 16.56 -9.57 -30.13
N SER A 267 17.42 -8.71 -30.73
CA SER A 267 17.39 -7.24 -30.59
C SER A 267 16.54 -6.52 -31.67
N SER A 268 15.72 -7.25 -32.42
CA SER A 268 14.87 -6.69 -33.47
C SER A 268 13.73 -5.87 -32.86
N SER A 269 13.41 -4.72 -33.46
CA SER A 269 12.27 -3.92 -33.04
C SER A 269 10.96 -4.59 -33.43
N VAL A 270 10.04 -4.74 -32.47
CA VAL A 270 8.65 -5.17 -32.68
C VAL A 270 7.70 -3.98 -32.67
N ALA A 271 6.67 -4.02 -33.50
CA ALA A 271 5.63 -3.02 -33.58
C ALA A 271 4.48 -3.28 -32.60
N LEU A 272 3.66 -2.25 -32.36
CA LEU A 272 2.43 -2.40 -31.59
C LEU A 272 1.43 -3.22 -32.41
N GLY A 273 0.98 -4.35 -31.88
CA GLY A 273 0.06 -5.27 -32.55
C GLY A 273 0.73 -6.54 -33.12
N ASP A 274 2.06 -6.65 -33.06
CA ASP A 274 2.76 -7.88 -33.45
C ASP A 274 2.47 -9.01 -32.45
N THR A 275 2.25 -10.21 -32.98
CA THR A 275 2.19 -11.44 -32.17
C THR A 275 3.61 -12.00 -32.01
N ILE A 276 4.01 -12.27 -30.77
CA ILE A 276 5.31 -12.86 -30.43
C ILE A 276 5.12 -14.18 -29.69
N VAL A 277 6.05 -15.10 -29.87
CA VAL A 277 6.11 -16.38 -29.16
C VAL A 277 7.28 -16.35 -28.18
N VAL A 278 7.02 -16.72 -26.93
CA VAL A 278 8.03 -16.72 -25.86
C VAL A 278 8.32 -18.17 -25.45
N LYS A 279 9.59 -18.52 -25.29
CA LYS A 279 10.02 -19.82 -24.78
C LYS A 279 10.97 -19.64 -23.60
N GLY A 280 10.70 -20.35 -22.49
CA GLY A 280 11.55 -20.36 -21.30
C GLY A 280 12.19 -21.74 -21.06
N SER A 281 13.37 -21.79 -20.45
CA SER A 281 14.07 -23.01 -20.04
C SER A 281 14.82 -22.81 -18.73
N GLY A 282 15.16 -23.90 -18.03
CA GLY A 282 16.05 -23.87 -16.85
C GLY A 282 15.43 -23.29 -15.56
N PHE A 283 14.10 -23.16 -15.51
CA PHE A 283 13.38 -22.76 -14.30
C PHE A 283 13.21 -23.93 -13.32
N ASP A 284 13.22 -23.62 -12.03
CA ASP A 284 12.90 -24.58 -10.97
C ASP A 284 11.43 -25.02 -11.07
N PRO A 285 11.15 -26.31 -11.34
CA PRO A 285 9.78 -26.81 -11.45
C PRO A 285 9.01 -26.81 -10.13
N ALA A 286 9.70 -26.77 -8.98
CA ALA A 286 9.07 -26.72 -7.65
C ALA A 286 8.87 -25.28 -7.14
N GLY A 287 9.54 -24.29 -7.75
CA GLY A 287 9.51 -22.90 -7.31
C GLY A 287 8.17 -22.19 -7.53
N ASN A 288 7.27 -22.73 -8.36
CA ASN A 288 5.96 -22.13 -8.63
C ASN A 288 4.91 -23.18 -9.00
N LEU A 289 4.37 -23.88 -8.00
CA LEU A 289 3.29 -24.85 -8.20
C LEU A 289 1.92 -24.17 -8.15
N ALA A 290 1.01 -24.56 -9.04
CA ALA A 290 -0.36 -24.08 -9.03
C ALA A 290 -1.06 -24.46 -7.70
N PRO A 291 -1.71 -23.51 -7.00
CA PRO A 291 -2.38 -23.78 -5.74
C PRO A 291 -3.60 -24.68 -5.91
N ALA A 292 -4.04 -25.33 -4.83
CA ALA A 292 -5.28 -26.08 -4.80
C ALA A 292 -6.46 -25.18 -5.22
N GLY A 293 -7.25 -25.61 -6.21
CA GLY A 293 -8.36 -24.82 -6.75
C GLY A 293 -8.01 -23.87 -7.90
N ALA A 294 -6.78 -23.94 -8.45
CA ALA A 294 -6.43 -23.24 -9.68
C ALA A 294 -7.43 -23.58 -10.80
N ARG A 295 -7.97 -22.54 -11.46
CA ARG A 295 -8.91 -22.72 -12.58
C ARG A 295 -8.14 -23.22 -13.82
N PRO A 296 -8.73 -24.09 -14.65
CA PRO A 296 -8.12 -24.56 -15.90
C PRO A 296 -7.53 -23.41 -16.74
N PRO A 297 -6.40 -23.66 -17.45
CA PRO A 297 -5.92 -24.98 -17.87
C PRO A 297 -4.90 -25.69 -16.96
N ILE A 298 -4.42 -25.08 -15.88
CA ILE A 298 -3.33 -25.63 -15.05
C ILE A 298 -3.90 -26.24 -13.76
N SER A 299 -3.90 -27.57 -13.66
CA SER A 299 -4.30 -28.27 -12.43
C SER A 299 -3.31 -28.03 -11.29
N ALA A 300 -3.82 -28.00 -10.06
CA ALA A 300 -3.03 -27.84 -8.83
C ALA A 300 -1.84 -28.83 -8.75
N GLY A 301 -0.72 -28.36 -8.22
CA GLY A 301 0.51 -29.15 -8.09
C GLY A 301 1.36 -29.25 -9.36
N ASN A 302 0.92 -28.68 -10.49
CA ASN A 302 1.75 -28.55 -11.68
C ASN A 302 2.50 -27.20 -11.70
N PRO A 303 3.68 -27.13 -12.34
CA PRO A 303 4.39 -25.87 -12.54
C PRO A 303 3.51 -24.84 -13.28
N ALA A 304 3.27 -23.69 -12.66
CA ALA A 304 2.63 -22.54 -13.27
C ALA A 304 3.73 -21.70 -13.98
N GLY A 305 3.65 -21.55 -15.31
CA GLY A 305 4.73 -20.94 -16.10
C GLY A 305 4.96 -19.44 -15.82
N THR A 306 5.96 -18.83 -16.48
CA THR A 306 6.36 -17.40 -16.48
C THR A 306 5.98 -16.65 -17.78
N GLY A 307 5.36 -15.46 -17.70
CA GLY A 307 4.88 -14.67 -18.85
C GLY A 307 5.84 -13.58 -19.30
N VAL A 308 5.45 -12.86 -20.36
CA VAL A 308 6.14 -11.66 -20.88
C VAL A 308 5.08 -10.62 -21.21
N ARG A 309 5.25 -9.41 -20.71
CA ARG A 309 4.30 -8.30 -20.92
C ARG A 309 4.97 -7.24 -21.79
N GLN A 310 4.36 -6.90 -22.92
CA GLN A 310 4.89 -5.84 -23.79
C GLN A 310 4.57 -4.47 -23.20
N VAL A 311 5.57 -3.81 -22.62
CA VAL A 311 5.53 -2.39 -22.27
C VAL A 311 6.24 -1.63 -23.39
N ARG A 312 5.67 -0.53 -23.88
CA ARG A 312 6.05 0.13 -25.15
C ARG A 312 7.57 0.13 -25.42
N ARG A 313 7.95 -0.47 -26.57
CA ARG A 313 9.29 -0.57 -27.18
C ARG A 313 10.39 -1.33 -26.42
N HIS A 314 10.11 -2.03 -25.32
CA HIS A 314 11.05 -3.01 -24.72
C HIS A 314 10.28 -4.24 -24.21
N VAL A 315 10.79 -5.43 -24.51
CA VAL A 315 10.24 -6.69 -24.00
C VAL A 315 10.93 -7.01 -22.67
N GLU A 316 10.25 -6.80 -21.55
CA GLU A 316 10.69 -7.26 -20.23
C GLU A 316 9.90 -8.51 -19.81
N ALA A 317 10.63 -9.53 -19.33
CA ALA A 317 10.04 -10.77 -18.82
C ALA A 317 9.57 -10.55 -17.36
N LEU A 318 8.27 -10.73 -17.11
CA LEU A 318 7.64 -10.62 -15.79
C LEU A 318 6.63 -11.77 -15.64
N CYS A 319 6.68 -12.43 -14.49
CA CYS A 319 6.14 -13.77 -14.20
C CYS A 319 4.63 -14.00 -14.52
N TRP A 320 4.29 -15.27 -14.80
CA TRP A 320 3.02 -15.96 -15.13
C TRP A 320 2.67 -16.32 -16.62
N CYS A 321 2.65 -17.62 -16.99
CA CYS A 321 2.37 -18.16 -18.34
C CYS A 321 1.17 -19.11 -18.41
N CYS A 322 0.51 -19.08 -19.57
CA CYS A 322 -0.50 -20.00 -20.08
C CYS A 322 0.17 -20.92 -21.12
N VAL A 323 -0.06 -22.24 -21.06
CA VAL A 323 0.32 -23.21 -22.09
C VAL A 323 -0.97 -23.83 -22.62
N GLU A 324 -1.29 -23.63 -23.91
CA GLU A 324 -2.33 -24.39 -24.60
C GLU A 324 -1.75 -25.25 -25.73
N HIS A 325 -1.96 -26.55 -25.55
CA HIS A 325 -2.15 -27.65 -26.51
C HIS A 325 -1.17 -27.92 -27.66
N ALA A 326 -0.42 -29.02 -27.49
CA ALA A 326 -0.25 -30.04 -28.53
C ALA A 326 -0.47 -31.44 -27.92
N CYS A 327 -1.70 -31.94 -28.02
CA CYS A 327 -2.00 -33.38 -27.98
C CYS A 327 -2.88 -33.69 -29.19
N ARG A 328 -2.23 -34.19 -30.25
CA ARG A 328 -2.83 -35.09 -31.24
C ARG A 328 -1.84 -36.23 -31.44
N GLY A 329 -2.29 -37.45 -31.19
CA GLY A 329 -1.53 -38.69 -31.29
C GLY A 329 -1.66 -39.50 -30.01
#